data_AF-A0A520QJ89-F1
#
_entry.id   AF-A0A520QJ89-F1
#
_cell.length_a   1.000
_cell.length_b   1.000
_cell.length_c   1.000
_cell.angle_alpha   90.00
_cell.angle_beta   90.00
_cell.angle_gamma   90.00
#
_symmetry.space_group_name_H-M   'P 1'
#
loop_
_entity.id
_entity.type
_entity.pdbx_description
1 polymer ?
#
loop_
_entity_poly.entity_id
_entity_poly.type
_entity_poly.pdbx_seq_one_letter_code
_entity_poly.pdbx_strand_id
1 'polypeptide(L)'
;MTSRLHILFFALCGLASSACGNDARNDAVLFLDRVQQLDLDAPIQERERLVASLASLPLTSEEVQRARDACVEAHRTILEAESLHRSAREALVRAGADEEAMPITERQRIERDIRQSNDAIERSRDLFTRCHRLTRGLETRYRRRRNSAE
;
A
#
# COMPACT_ATOMS: atom_id res chain seq x y z
N MET A 1 16.63 -19.63 68.12
CA MET A 1 15.74 -20.42 67.25
C MET A 1 15.33 -19.49 66.11
N THR A 2 16.06 -19.55 64.98
CA THR A 2 15.60 -20.13 63.68
C THR A 2 14.51 -19.27 63.03
N SER A 3 14.67 -18.61 61.87
CA SER A 3 15.32 -19.06 60.63
C SER A 3 15.58 -17.90 59.67
N ARG A 4 16.62 -18.09 58.84
CA ARG A 4 16.89 -17.43 57.55
C ARG A 4 15.82 -17.81 56.50
N LEU A 5 16.00 -17.35 55.24
CA LEU A 5 15.43 -17.88 53.97
C LEU A 5 14.06 -17.25 53.57
N HIS A 6 13.85 -16.52 52.45
CA HIS A 6 14.41 -16.65 51.09
C HIS A 6 14.42 -15.31 50.34
N ILE A 7 15.63 -14.93 49.93
CA ILE A 7 15.95 -14.34 48.62
C ILE A 7 15.39 -15.27 47.53
N LEU A 8 14.60 -14.77 46.57
CA LEU A 8 14.49 -15.22 45.17
C LEU A 8 13.17 -14.74 44.53
N PHE A 9 13.11 -13.47 44.13
CA PHE A 9 12.19 -13.03 43.08
C PHE A 9 13.04 -12.40 41.97
N PHE A 10 13.95 -13.22 41.44
CA PHE A 10 14.87 -12.85 40.36
C PHE A 10 14.37 -13.49 39.07
N ALA A 11 14.23 -12.65 38.05
CA ALA A 11 14.27 -13.02 36.64
C ALA A 11 13.15 -13.94 36.11
N LEU A 12 11.98 -13.35 35.88
CA LEU A 12 11.11 -13.78 34.77
C LEU A 12 11.24 -12.78 33.60
N CYS A 13 12.48 -12.53 33.18
CA CYS A 13 12.80 -11.72 32.00
C CYS A 13 13.49 -12.59 30.97
N GLY A 14 12.86 -12.72 29.82
CA GLY A 14 13.54 -13.03 28.56
C GLY A 14 13.61 -14.50 28.20
N LEU A 15 12.63 -14.99 27.44
CA LEU A 15 12.81 -16.07 26.45
C LEU A 15 11.58 -16.17 25.52
N ALA A 16 11.08 -15.02 25.03
CA ALA A 16 10.00 -14.97 24.04
C ALA A 16 10.39 -14.21 22.76
N SER A 17 11.69 -14.21 22.40
CA SER A 17 12.22 -13.33 21.35
C SER A 17 12.77 -14.04 20.10
N SER A 18 12.68 -15.37 19.99
CA SER A 18 13.34 -16.12 18.89
C SER A 18 12.38 -16.68 17.83
N ALA A 19 11.06 -16.66 18.02
CA ALA A 19 10.11 -17.16 17.00
C ALA A 19 9.69 -16.08 15.98
N CYS A 20 9.63 -14.80 16.35
CA CYS A 20 9.16 -13.72 15.46
C CYS A 20 10.14 -13.33 14.33
N GLY A 21 11.37 -13.88 14.32
CA GLY A 21 12.40 -13.51 13.34
C GLY A 21 12.26 -14.20 11.99
N ASN A 22 11.69 -15.41 11.94
CA ASN A 22 11.52 -16.17 10.70
C ASN A 22 10.29 -15.69 9.92
N ASP A 23 9.20 -15.38 10.62
CA ASP A 23 7.93 -14.98 10.03
C ASP A 23 8.03 -13.64 9.30
N ALA A 24 8.73 -12.65 9.89
CA ALA A 24 8.91 -11.34 9.27
C ALA A 24 9.70 -11.38 7.95
N ARG A 25 10.67 -12.30 7.82
CA ARG A 25 11.42 -12.46 6.57
C ARG A 25 10.55 -13.06 5.48
N ASN A 26 9.79 -14.11 5.81
CA ASN A 26 8.89 -14.75 4.86
C ASN A 26 7.79 -13.79 4.38
N ASP A 27 7.20 -13.04 5.31
CA ASP A 27 6.24 -11.96 5.01
C ASP A 27 6.85 -10.91 4.08
N ALA A 28 8.07 -10.46 4.37
CA ALA A 28 8.75 -9.47 3.54
C ALA A 28 9.00 -9.99 2.12
N VAL A 29 9.44 -11.25 1.96
CA VAL A 29 9.64 -11.85 0.64
C VAL A 29 8.32 -11.95 -0.13
N LEU A 30 7.26 -12.43 0.52
CA LEU A 30 5.92 -12.54 -0.10
C LEU A 30 5.39 -11.16 -0.53
N PHE A 31 5.50 -10.15 0.34
CA PHE A 31 5.10 -8.79 0.03
C PHE A 31 5.91 -8.19 -1.12
N LEU A 32 7.25 -8.30 -1.06
CA LEU A 32 8.14 -7.73 -2.08
C LEU A 32 7.93 -8.39 -3.45
N ASP A 33 7.70 -9.70 -3.49
CA ASP A 33 7.36 -10.41 -4.73
C ASP A 33 6.02 -9.98 -5.32
N ARG A 34 5.05 -9.60 -4.47
CA ARG A 34 3.75 -9.13 -4.96
C ARG A 34 3.77 -7.67 -5.40
N VAL A 35 4.44 -6.79 -4.66
CA VAL A 35 4.47 -5.35 -4.97
C VAL A 35 5.22 -5.05 -6.26
N GLN A 36 6.24 -5.85 -6.62
CA GLN A 36 6.95 -5.71 -7.90
C GLN A 36 6.09 -6.07 -9.13
N GLN A 37 4.94 -6.72 -8.94
CA GLN A 37 4.00 -7.04 -10.02
C GLN A 37 3.06 -5.86 -10.33
N LEU A 38 3.05 -4.81 -9.49
CA LEU A 38 2.21 -3.63 -9.72
C LEU A 38 2.86 -2.72 -10.76
N ASP A 39 2.44 -2.91 -12.01
CA ASP A 39 2.74 -2.02 -13.12
C ASP A 39 1.68 -0.91 -13.21
N LEU A 40 2.10 0.37 -13.31
CA LEU A 40 1.19 1.50 -13.47
C LEU A 40 0.63 1.62 -14.88
N ASP A 41 1.30 1.03 -15.88
CA ASP A 41 0.89 1.09 -17.27
C ASP A 41 -0.12 -0.03 -17.63
N ALA A 42 -0.31 -0.99 -16.74
CA ALA A 42 -1.28 -2.07 -16.91
C ALA A 42 -2.74 -1.55 -16.95
N PRO A 43 -3.68 -2.28 -17.59
CA PRO A 43 -5.10 -1.92 -17.58
C PRO A 43 -5.66 -1.74 -16.15
N ILE A 44 -6.60 -0.80 -15.96
CA ILE A 44 -7.17 -0.49 -14.63
C ILE A 44 -7.69 -1.75 -13.94
N GLN A 45 -8.45 -2.59 -14.63
CA GLN A 45 -9.05 -3.79 -14.02
C GLN A 45 -8.01 -4.80 -13.54
N GLU A 46 -6.85 -4.86 -14.21
CA GLU A 46 -5.74 -5.71 -13.78
C GLU A 46 -5.08 -5.14 -12.52
N ARG A 47 -4.78 -3.84 -12.51
CA ARG A 47 -4.23 -3.15 -11.34
C ARG A 47 -5.14 -3.26 -10.13
N GLU A 48 -6.46 -3.09 -10.30
CA GLU A 48 -7.45 -3.28 -9.21
C GLU A 48 -7.36 -4.68 -8.61
N ARG A 49 -7.28 -5.73 -9.43
CA ARG A 49 -7.14 -7.12 -8.98
C ARG A 49 -5.82 -7.32 -8.22
N LEU A 50 -4.71 -6.82 -8.76
CA LEU A 50 -3.39 -6.95 -8.11
C LEU A 50 -3.34 -6.21 -6.77
N VAL A 51 -3.92 -5.01 -6.69
CA VAL A 51 -4.02 -4.22 -5.46
C VAL A 51 -4.91 -4.92 -4.43
N ALA A 52 -6.06 -5.47 -4.83
CA ALA A 52 -6.92 -6.26 -3.95
C ALA A 52 -6.18 -7.51 -3.43
N SER A 53 -5.44 -8.18 -4.31
CA SER A 53 -4.65 -9.35 -3.94
C SER A 53 -3.52 -8.99 -2.98
N LEU A 54 -2.81 -7.87 -3.21
CA LEU A 54 -1.80 -7.34 -2.30
C LEU A 54 -2.40 -7.03 -0.92
N ALA A 55 -3.56 -6.38 -0.88
CA ALA A 55 -4.26 -6.05 0.37
C ALA A 55 -4.67 -7.29 1.18
N SER A 56 -4.96 -8.40 0.51
CA SER A 56 -5.37 -9.66 1.15
C SER A 56 -4.23 -10.54 1.67
N LEU A 57 -2.97 -10.14 1.53
CA LEU A 57 -1.85 -10.95 1.99
C LEU A 57 -1.93 -11.20 3.51
N PRO A 58 -1.87 -12.47 3.97
CA PRO A 58 -1.97 -12.83 5.37
C PRO A 58 -0.63 -12.60 6.10
N LEU A 59 -0.24 -11.34 6.23
CA LEU A 59 1.02 -10.94 6.86
C LEU A 59 0.88 -10.90 8.37
N THR A 60 1.89 -11.41 9.08
CA THR A 60 1.96 -11.41 10.55
C THR A 60 2.82 -10.27 11.10
N SER A 61 3.85 -9.87 10.35
CA SER A 61 4.74 -8.77 10.72
C SER A 61 4.07 -7.42 10.53
N GLU A 62 3.87 -6.69 11.63
CA GLU A 62 3.32 -5.33 11.61
C GLU A 62 4.11 -4.38 10.71
N GLU A 63 5.43 -4.55 10.63
CA GLU A 63 6.25 -3.73 9.77
C GLU A 63 5.93 -3.94 8.29
N VAL A 64 5.79 -5.21 7.87
CA VAL A 64 5.45 -5.55 6.48
C VAL A 64 4.00 -5.15 6.19
N GLN A 65 3.08 -5.30 7.14
CA GLN A 65 1.70 -4.81 7.01
C GLN A 65 1.67 -3.30 6.76
N ARG A 66 2.44 -2.49 7.52
CA ARG A 66 2.52 -1.04 7.29
C ARG A 66 3.04 -0.68 5.91
N ALA A 67 3.99 -1.44 5.36
CA ALA A 67 4.49 -1.24 4.00
C ALA A 67 3.44 -1.61 2.95
N ARG A 68 2.77 -2.76 3.11
CA ARG A 68 1.64 -3.20 2.28
C ARG A 68 0.56 -2.13 2.24
N ASP A 69 0.11 -1.68 3.39
CA ASP A 69 -1.02 -0.75 3.50
C ASP A 69 -0.70 0.59 2.84
N ALA A 70 0.53 1.11 3.02
CA ALA A 70 0.96 2.33 2.35
C ALA A 70 0.99 2.19 0.82
N CYS A 71 1.42 1.04 0.29
CA CYS A 71 1.41 0.78 -1.15
C CYS A 71 -0.01 0.57 -1.68
N VAL A 72 -0.85 -0.17 -0.97
CA VAL A 72 -2.26 -0.35 -1.31
C VAL A 72 -2.99 0.99 -1.35
N GLU A 73 -2.76 1.88 -0.37
CA GLU A 73 -3.31 3.22 -0.34
C GLU A 73 -2.86 4.03 -1.56
N ALA A 74 -1.55 4.09 -1.84
CA ALA A 74 -1.01 4.79 -3.00
C ALA A 74 -1.65 4.35 -4.32
N HIS A 75 -1.73 3.03 -4.54
CA HIS A 75 -2.29 2.48 -5.77
C HIS A 75 -3.82 2.67 -5.86
N ARG A 76 -4.56 2.58 -4.76
CA ARG A 76 -6.00 2.86 -4.77
C ARG A 76 -6.28 4.33 -5.10
N THR A 77 -5.50 5.26 -4.56
CA THR A 77 -5.69 6.69 -4.82
C THR A 77 -5.41 7.05 -6.28
N ILE A 78 -4.40 6.47 -6.93
CA ILE A 78 -4.18 6.73 -8.36
C ILE A 78 -5.29 6.10 -9.23
N LEU A 79 -5.78 4.89 -8.86
CA LEU A 79 -6.90 4.26 -9.57
C LEU A 79 -8.20 5.08 -9.44
N GLU A 80 -8.45 5.69 -8.28
CA GLU A 80 -9.56 6.63 -8.07
C GLU A 80 -9.43 7.83 -9.00
N ALA A 81 -8.24 8.45 -9.07
CA ALA A 81 -8.00 9.58 -9.96
C ALA A 81 -8.28 9.24 -11.43
N GLU A 82 -7.76 8.11 -11.90
CA GLU A 82 -7.95 7.68 -13.28
C GLU A 82 -9.41 7.35 -13.60
N SER A 83 -10.15 6.78 -12.65
CA SER A 83 -11.58 6.53 -12.78
C SER A 83 -12.39 7.82 -12.93
N LEU A 84 -12.10 8.83 -12.09
CA LEU A 84 -12.70 10.16 -12.16
C LEU A 84 -12.38 10.85 -13.49
N HIS A 85 -11.10 10.83 -13.89
CA HIS A 85 -10.65 11.42 -15.15
C HIS A 85 -11.31 10.76 -16.37
N ARG A 86 -11.39 9.42 -16.38
CA ARG A 86 -12.08 8.67 -17.44
C ARG A 86 -13.55 9.05 -17.52
N SER A 87 -14.24 9.09 -16.39
CA SER A 87 -15.67 9.42 -16.31
C SER A 87 -15.95 10.85 -16.81
N ALA A 88 -15.10 11.82 -16.45
CA ALA A 88 -15.18 13.19 -16.94
C ALA A 88 -14.92 13.26 -18.45
N ARG A 89 -13.88 12.59 -18.94
CA ARG A 89 -13.54 12.55 -20.37
C ARG A 89 -14.66 11.94 -21.21
N GLU A 90 -15.24 10.82 -20.77
CA GLU A 90 -16.35 10.19 -21.46
C GLU A 90 -17.58 11.10 -21.54
N ALA A 91 -17.87 11.86 -20.48
CA ALA A 91 -18.97 12.81 -20.47
C ALA A 91 -18.74 13.96 -21.48
N LEU A 92 -17.53 14.51 -21.54
CA LEU A 92 -17.15 15.54 -22.52
C LEU A 92 -17.22 15.00 -23.96
N VAL A 93 -16.71 13.78 -24.20
CA VAL A 93 -16.77 13.14 -25.53
C VAL A 93 -18.22 12.92 -25.96
N ARG A 94 -19.11 12.50 -25.04
CA ARG A 94 -20.54 12.34 -25.34
C ARG A 94 -21.24 13.66 -25.65
N ALA A 95 -20.83 14.76 -25.03
CA ALA A 95 -21.36 16.08 -25.34
C ALA A 95 -20.93 16.58 -26.72
N GLY A 96 -19.75 16.16 -27.20
CA GLY A 96 -19.29 16.45 -28.56
C GLY A 96 -19.20 17.96 -28.83
N ALA A 97 -19.79 18.41 -29.95
CA ALA A 97 -19.81 19.82 -30.33
C ALA A 97 -20.85 20.65 -29.57
N ASP A 98 -21.72 20.03 -28.77
CA ASP A 98 -22.86 20.68 -28.11
C ASP A 98 -22.63 20.84 -26.60
N GLU A 99 -21.37 21.10 -26.21
CA GLU A 99 -20.99 21.37 -24.82
C GLU A 99 -21.76 22.56 -24.22
N GLU A 100 -22.16 23.52 -25.06
CA GLU A 100 -22.99 24.66 -24.67
C GLU A 100 -24.42 24.27 -24.29
N ALA A 101 -24.99 23.24 -24.90
CA ALA A 101 -26.31 22.70 -24.54
C ALA A 101 -26.27 21.74 -23.33
N MET A 102 -25.08 21.43 -22.80
CA MET A 102 -24.94 20.54 -21.64
C MET A 102 -25.67 21.12 -20.41
N PRO A 103 -26.50 20.31 -19.70
CA PRO A 103 -27.11 20.75 -18.46
C PRO A 103 -26.08 21.25 -17.45
N ILE A 104 -26.38 22.36 -16.76
CA ILE A 104 -25.49 22.98 -15.75
C ILE A 104 -25.05 21.97 -14.69
N THR A 105 -25.96 21.09 -14.26
CA THR A 105 -25.68 20.04 -13.26
C THR A 105 -24.64 19.04 -13.73
N GLU A 106 -24.67 18.68 -15.01
CA GLU A 106 -23.68 17.78 -15.62
C GLU A 106 -22.32 18.46 -15.75
N ARG A 107 -22.29 19.73 -16.16
CA ARG A 107 -21.06 20.53 -16.21
C ARG A 107 -20.41 20.64 -14.83
N GLN A 108 -21.20 20.96 -13.80
CA GLN A 108 -20.72 21.04 -12.42
C GLN A 108 -20.20 19.68 -11.90
N ARG A 109 -20.83 18.58 -12.31
CA ARG A 109 -20.36 17.23 -12.00
C ARG A 109 -18.98 16.97 -12.63
N ILE A 110 -18.83 17.23 -13.94
CA ILE A 110 -17.56 17.04 -14.66
C ILE A 110 -16.44 17.87 -14.04
N GLU A 111 -16.70 19.15 -13.75
CA GLU A 111 -15.71 20.01 -13.11
C GLU A 111 -15.30 19.51 -11.72
N ARG A 112 -16.24 18.99 -10.93
CA ARG A 112 -15.95 18.37 -9.64
C ARG A 112 -15.10 17.12 -9.80
N ASP A 113 -15.45 16.24 -10.74
CA ASP A 113 -14.72 14.99 -10.97
C ASP A 113 -13.28 15.28 -11.43
N ILE A 114 -13.07 16.30 -12.27
CA ILE A 114 -11.74 16.78 -12.67
C ILE A 114 -10.94 17.30 -11.46
N ARG A 115 -11.56 18.14 -10.61
CA ARG A 115 -10.88 18.63 -9.39
C ARG A 115 -10.48 17.49 -8.46
N GLN A 116 -11.41 16.58 -8.17
CA GLN A 116 -11.15 15.42 -7.32
C GLN A 116 -10.07 14.50 -7.90
N SER A 117 -10.05 14.32 -9.23
CA SER A 117 -8.99 13.59 -9.92
C SER A 117 -7.62 14.24 -9.70
N ASN A 118 -7.51 15.56 -9.84
CA ASN A 118 -6.26 16.28 -9.64
C ASN A 118 -5.77 16.19 -8.19
N ASP A 119 -6.69 16.36 -7.22
CA ASP A 119 -6.39 16.21 -5.79
C ASP A 119 -5.93 14.78 -5.46
N ALA A 120 -6.53 13.76 -6.07
CA ALA A 120 -6.12 12.38 -5.92
C ALA A 120 -4.73 12.13 -6.54
N ILE A 121 -4.43 12.69 -7.72
CA ILE A 121 -3.08 12.60 -8.32
C ILE A 121 -2.04 13.21 -7.39
N GLU A 122 -2.30 14.40 -6.84
CA GLU A 122 -1.37 15.06 -5.93
C GLU A 122 -1.11 14.22 -4.67
N ARG A 123 -2.18 13.78 -3.99
CA ARG A 123 -2.07 12.88 -2.83
C ARG A 123 -1.34 11.58 -3.15
N SER A 124 -1.55 11.02 -4.35
CA SER A 124 -0.91 9.76 -4.74
C SER A 124 0.62 9.88 -4.76
N ARG A 125 1.18 11.05 -5.11
CA ARG A 125 2.64 11.26 -5.17
C ARG A 125 3.30 11.10 -3.80
N ASP A 126 2.69 11.68 -2.78
CA ASP A 126 3.16 11.56 -1.40
C ASP A 126 3.03 10.13 -0.88
N LEU A 127 1.92 9.47 -1.21
CA LEU A 127 1.68 8.08 -0.86
C LEU A 127 2.68 7.13 -1.54
N PHE A 128 3.00 7.34 -2.82
CA PHE A 128 4.02 6.57 -3.53
C PHE A 128 5.41 6.79 -2.92
N THR A 129 5.75 8.02 -2.54
CA THR A 129 7.00 8.31 -1.83
C THR A 129 7.10 7.50 -0.53
N ARG A 130 6.01 7.43 0.24
CA ARG A 130 5.95 6.61 1.46
C ARG A 130 6.05 5.11 1.16
N CYS A 131 5.29 4.61 0.19
CA CYS A 131 5.32 3.21 -0.24
C CYS A 131 6.73 2.78 -0.66
N HIS A 132 7.39 3.55 -1.53
CA HIS A 132 8.74 3.25 -2.00
C HIS A 132 9.77 3.28 -0.88
N ARG A 133 9.69 4.26 0.04
CA ARG A 133 10.60 4.34 1.19
C ARG A 133 10.49 3.10 2.08
N LEU A 134 9.27 2.68 2.41
CA LEU A 134 9.03 1.50 3.26
C LEU A 134 9.48 0.21 2.55
N THR A 135 9.16 0.07 1.27
CA THR A 135 9.56 -1.07 0.43
C THR A 135 11.08 -1.21 0.37
N ARG A 136 11.81 -0.13 0.06
CA ARG A 136 13.28 -0.13 0.04
C ARG A 136 13.89 -0.47 1.40
N GLY A 137 13.26 -0.04 2.49
CA GLY A 137 13.66 -0.40 3.85
C GLY A 137 13.61 -1.91 4.08
N LEU A 138 12.52 -2.56 3.65
CA LEU A 138 12.37 -4.02 3.72
C LEU A 138 13.38 -4.74 2.81
N GLU A 139 13.58 -4.27 1.58
CA GLU A 139 14.57 -4.85 0.66
C GLU A 139 15.99 -4.82 1.26
N THR A 140 16.39 -3.67 1.80
CA THR A 140 17.71 -3.49 2.42
C THR A 140 17.93 -4.47 3.57
N ARG A 141 16.89 -4.70 4.39
CA ARG A 141 16.97 -5.56 5.57
C ARG A 141 16.92 -7.05 5.23
N TYR A 142 16.03 -7.45 4.33
CA TYR A 142 15.67 -8.87 4.12
C TYR A 142 16.20 -9.47 2.82
N ARG A 143 16.49 -8.67 1.77
CA ARG A 143 16.99 -9.18 0.47
C ARG A 143 18.51 -9.40 0.47
N ARG A 144 19.28 -8.55 1.17
CA ARG A 144 20.76 -8.58 1.18
C ARG A 144 21.39 -9.86 1.76
N ARG A 145 20.67 -10.58 2.64
CA ARG A 145 21.17 -11.84 3.25
C ARG A 145 21.06 -13.07 2.35
N ARG A 146 20.41 -12.99 1.18
CA ARG A 146 20.29 -14.14 0.27
C ARG A 146 21.58 -14.39 -0.52
N ASN A 147 22.31 -13.33 -0.87
CA ASN A 147 23.50 -13.41 -1.73
C ASN A 147 24.81 -13.64 -0.96
N SER A 148 24.74 -14.00 0.33
CA SER A 148 25.92 -14.21 1.19
C SER A 148 26.02 -15.65 1.71
N ALA A 149 25.20 -16.56 1.19
CA ALA A 149 25.12 -17.96 1.58
C ALA A 149 25.34 -18.94 0.41
N GLU A 150 25.88 -18.42 -0.70
CA GLU A 150 26.44 -19.20 -1.82
C GLU A 150 27.96 -19.00 -1.83
#